data_AF-A0A1Q9D9M8-F1
#
_entry.id   AF-A0A1Q9D9M8-F1
#
_cell.length_a   1.000
_cell.length_b   1.000
_cell.length_c   1.000
_cell.angle_alpha   90.00
_cell.angle_beta   90.00
_cell.angle_gamma   90.00
#
_symmetry.space_group_name_H-M   'P 1'
#
loop_
_entity.id
_entity.type
_entity.pdbx_description
1 polymer ?
#
loop_
_entity_poly.entity_id
_entity_poly.type
_entity_poly.pdbx_seq_one_letter_code
_entity_poly.pdbx_strand_id
1 'polypeptide(L)'
;MLEVIWSTDWCVKPRSSPQHFTWHQDSTYSKFGLNGCTLWLAFSHVKASSGPILYRRFSQRMGQLKHVEDASDSSNLLAFGQYIPEDEPTPLRRDRATLLSGQPEEAHFELEAPPQEELGDKELAEWRKSMDREKAMYFEGHDQTGYK
;
A
#
# COMPACT_ATOMS: atom_id res chain seq x y z
N MET A 1 -5.22 15.87 16.37
CA MET A 1 -4.99 14.58 15.72
C MET A 1 -5.17 14.82 14.24
N LEU A 2 -4.09 14.63 13.47
CA LEU A 2 -4.06 14.79 12.03
C LEU A 2 -4.37 13.44 11.38
N GLU A 3 -5.38 13.39 10.52
CA GLU A 3 -5.71 12.22 9.72
C GLU A 3 -5.39 12.56 8.26
N VAL A 4 -4.72 11.66 7.57
CA VAL A 4 -4.29 11.84 6.17
C VAL A 4 -4.77 10.63 5.37
N ILE A 5 -5.12 10.84 4.10
CA ILE A 5 -5.25 9.77 3.12
C ILE A 5 -3.89 9.65 2.43
N TRP A 6 -3.19 8.56 2.71
CA TRP A 6 -1.88 8.28 2.12
C TRP A 6 -1.98 7.73 0.70
N SER A 7 -2.84 6.74 0.49
CA SER A 7 -3.06 6.12 -0.82
C SER A 7 -4.52 5.72 -1.00
N THR A 8 -4.92 5.50 -2.24
CA THR A 8 -6.18 4.84 -2.61
C THR A 8 -5.92 3.86 -3.74
N ASP A 9 -6.36 2.62 -3.57
CA ASP A 9 -6.05 1.53 -4.48
C ASP A 9 -7.31 0.83 -4.99
N TRP A 10 -7.35 0.55 -6.31
CA TRP A 10 -8.42 -0.24 -6.92
C TRP A 10 -8.01 -1.71 -6.99
N CYS A 11 -8.51 -2.52 -6.07
CA CYS A 11 -8.24 -3.95 -6.04
C CYS A 11 -9.37 -4.73 -6.73
N VAL A 12 -9.21 -4.93 -8.04
CA VAL A 12 -10.18 -5.65 -8.87
C VAL A 12 -9.77 -7.11 -9.02
N LYS A 13 -10.69 -8.04 -8.75
CA LYS A 13 -10.48 -9.48 -8.90
C LYS A 13 -11.33 -10.05 -10.04
N PRO A 14 -10.78 -10.23 -11.27
CA PRO A 14 -11.52 -10.81 -12.37
C PRO A 14 -11.96 -12.25 -12.10
N ARG A 15 -13.06 -12.67 -12.73
CA ARG A 15 -13.57 -14.04 -12.66
C ARG A 15 -12.47 -15.04 -13.07
N SER A 16 -12.30 -16.11 -12.29
CA SER A 16 -11.33 -17.17 -12.55
C SER A 16 -9.87 -16.70 -12.64
N SER A 17 -9.56 -15.49 -12.17
CA SER A 17 -8.18 -15.01 -12.10
C SER A 17 -7.36 -15.88 -11.13
N PRO A 18 -6.17 -16.36 -11.52
CA PRO A 18 -5.26 -17.08 -10.62
C PRO A 18 -4.48 -16.14 -9.70
N GLN A 19 -4.53 -14.82 -9.96
CA GLN A 19 -3.72 -13.83 -9.26
C GLN A 19 -4.07 -13.74 -7.76
N HIS A 20 -3.14 -13.42 -6.89
CA HIS A 20 -3.43 -13.32 -5.46
C HIS A 20 -2.45 -12.37 -4.79
N PHE A 21 -2.76 -11.99 -3.56
CA PHE A 21 -1.79 -11.40 -2.65
C PHE A 21 -1.45 -12.49 -1.63
N THR A 22 -0.17 -12.79 -1.45
CA THR A 22 0.30 -13.67 -0.36
C THR A 22 0.11 -12.97 0.99
N TRP A 23 0.39 -13.65 2.10
CA TRP A 23 0.35 -13.01 3.42
C TRP A 23 1.34 -11.84 3.49
N HIS A 24 0.81 -10.66 3.82
CA HIS A 24 1.56 -9.40 3.91
C HIS A 24 0.95 -8.47 4.97
N GLN A 25 1.63 -7.34 5.20
CA GLN A 25 1.14 -6.22 6.00
C GLN A 25 1.23 -4.93 5.19
N ASP A 26 0.15 -4.19 5.08
CA ASP A 26 0.10 -2.90 4.37
C ASP A 26 1.14 -1.89 4.91
N SER A 27 1.49 -2.00 6.20
CA SER A 27 2.48 -1.16 6.86
C SER A 27 3.92 -1.33 6.36
N THR A 28 4.21 -2.38 5.58
CA THR A 28 5.54 -2.65 5.00
C THR A 28 6.04 -1.47 4.18
N TYR A 29 5.15 -0.83 3.44
CA TYR A 29 5.48 0.23 2.50
C TYR A 29 5.37 1.62 3.14
N SER A 30 4.30 1.82 3.92
CA SER A 30 3.97 3.11 4.51
C SER A 30 4.81 3.47 5.73
N LYS A 31 5.21 2.47 6.53
CA LYS A 31 6.02 2.61 7.75
C LYS A 31 5.35 3.47 8.83
N PHE A 32 4.01 3.47 8.87
CA PHE A 32 3.23 4.26 9.84
C PHE A 32 3.22 3.67 11.26
N GLY A 33 3.78 2.47 11.44
CA GLY A 33 3.69 1.73 12.69
C GLY A 33 2.23 1.51 13.08
N LEU A 34 1.84 1.97 14.27
CA LEU A 34 0.47 1.85 14.80
C LEU A 34 -0.44 3.04 14.45
N ASN A 35 0.07 4.05 13.73
CA ASN A 35 -0.64 5.31 13.47
C ASN A 35 -1.32 5.35 12.09
N GLY A 36 -1.62 4.19 11.51
CA GLY A 36 -2.27 4.07 10.20
C GLY A 36 -3.40 3.03 10.22
N CYS A 37 -4.38 3.22 9.35
CA CYS A 37 -5.47 2.27 9.13
C CYS A 37 -5.80 2.21 7.64
N THR A 38 -5.97 0.99 7.11
CA THR A 38 -6.46 0.77 5.75
C THR A 38 -7.97 0.53 5.79
N LEU A 39 -8.73 1.30 5.02
CA LEU A 39 -10.17 1.11 4.84
C LEU A 39 -10.43 0.34 3.53
N TRP A 40 -10.96 -0.88 3.66
CA TRP A 40 -11.38 -1.69 2.51
C TRP A 40 -12.87 -1.55 2.25
N LEU A 41 -13.22 -0.89 1.14
CA LEU A 41 -14.60 -0.68 0.72
C LEU A 41 -14.99 -1.66 -0.39
N ALA A 42 -16.04 -2.46 -0.15
CA ALA A 42 -16.54 -3.40 -1.14
C ALA A 42 -17.56 -2.73 -2.07
N PHE A 43 -17.19 -2.53 -3.33
CA PHE A 43 -18.08 -2.00 -4.38
C PHE A 43 -18.90 -3.11 -5.08
N SER A 44 -18.63 -4.38 -4.75
CA SER A 44 -19.38 -5.54 -5.22
C SER A 44 -19.58 -6.56 -4.09
N HIS A 45 -20.47 -7.53 -4.28
CA HIS A 45 -20.72 -8.58 -3.28
C HIS A 45 -19.50 -9.51 -3.16
N VAL A 46 -18.87 -9.52 -1.99
CA VAL A 46 -17.75 -10.41 -1.65
C VAL A 46 -18.27 -11.74 -1.09
N LYS A 47 -18.01 -12.85 -1.80
CA LYS A 47 -18.32 -14.23 -1.39
C LYS A 47 -17.02 -14.98 -1.10
N ALA A 48 -17.11 -16.10 -0.38
CA ALA A 48 -15.95 -16.99 -0.20
C ALA A 48 -15.30 -17.42 -1.54
N SER A 49 -16.12 -17.60 -2.58
CA SER A 49 -15.67 -17.97 -3.92
C SER A 49 -15.18 -16.80 -4.78
N SER A 50 -15.29 -15.55 -4.33
CA SER A 50 -14.89 -14.37 -5.12
C SER A 50 -13.47 -13.89 -4.82
N GLY A 51 -12.70 -14.66 -4.03
CA GLY A 51 -11.37 -14.26 -3.57
C GLY A 51 -11.42 -13.12 -2.55
N PRO A 52 -12.08 -13.30 -1.39
CA PRO A 52 -12.14 -12.27 -0.36
C PRO A 52 -10.77 -12.03 0.26
N ILE A 53 -10.60 -10.88 0.89
CA ILE A 53 -9.47 -10.64 1.78
C ILE A 53 -9.62 -11.52 3.01
N LEU A 54 -8.50 -12.11 3.41
CA LEU A 54 -8.40 -12.89 4.64
C LEU A 54 -7.53 -12.12 5.64
N TYR A 55 -7.97 -12.12 6.89
CA TYR A 55 -7.22 -11.52 8.00
C TYR A 55 -6.73 -12.60 8.96
N ARG A 56 -5.46 -12.53 9.36
CA ARG A 56 -4.94 -13.33 10.47
C ARG A 56 -5.26 -12.62 11.78
N ARG A 57 -6.15 -13.20 12.59
CA ARG A 57 -6.55 -12.58 13.88
C ARG A 57 -5.33 -12.28 14.74
N PHE A 58 -5.32 -11.08 15.32
CA PHE A 58 -4.28 -10.56 16.22
C PHE A 58 -2.89 -10.36 15.59
N SER A 59 -2.70 -10.52 14.27
CA SER A 59 -1.40 -10.30 13.63
C SER A 59 -0.89 -8.87 13.78
N GLN A 60 -1.76 -7.88 13.90
CA GLN A 60 -1.37 -6.48 14.14
C GLN A 60 -0.63 -6.27 15.47
N ARG A 61 -0.79 -7.18 16.43
CA ARG A 61 -0.08 -7.14 17.73
C ARG A 61 1.34 -7.68 17.63
N MET A 62 1.69 -8.33 16.52
CA MET A 62 3.01 -8.90 16.29
C MET A 62 4.01 -7.87 15.74
N GLY A 63 3.57 -6.61 15.55
CA GLY A 63 4.39 -5.57 14.92
C GLY A 63 4.56 -5.81 13.42
N GLN A 64 5.58 -5.18 12.82
CA GLN A 64 5.93 -5.36 11.42
C GLN A 64 6.84 -6.58 11.24
N LEU A 65 6.32 -7.62 10.58
CA LEU A 65 7.04 -8.83 10.22
C LEU A 65 7.89 -8.59 8.96
N LYS A 66 9.01 -9.30 8.88
CA LYS A 66 9.91 -9.29 7.73
C LYS A 66 9.16 -9.77 6.49
N HIS A 67 9.34 -9.04 5.40
CA HIS A 67 8.91 -9.47 4.09
C HIS A 67 10.16 -9.92 3.31
N VAL A 68 10.04 -11.03 2.59
CA VAL A 68 11.04 -11.54 1.64
C VAL A 68 10.43 -11.48 0.26
N GLU A 69 11.27 -11.27 -0.74
CA GLU A 69 10.88 -11.14 -2.13
C GLU A 69 11.16 -12.44 -2.88
N ASP A 70 10.17 -12.87 -3.66
CA ASP A 70 10.29 -13.98 -4.58
C ASP A 70 9.44 -13.70 -5.82
N ALA A 71 10.08 -13.16 -6.85
CA ALA A 71 9.42 -12.80 -8.10
C ALA A 71 9.07 -14.02 -8.99
N SER A 72 9.40 -15.24 -8.58
CA SER A 72 9.14 -16.46 -9.37
C SER A 72 7.65 -16.76 -9.51
N ASP A 73 6.83 -16.34 -8.55
CA ASP A 73 5.38 -16.43 -8.64
C ASP A 73 4.81 -15.23 -9.42
N SER A 74 4.47 -15.47 -10.69
CA SER A 74 3.82 -14.48 -11.55
C SER A 74 2.37 -14.18 -11.17
N SER A 75 1.75 -15.02 -10.33
CA SER A 75 0.39 -14.82 -9.85
C SER A 75 0.33 -14.00 -8.56
N ASN A 76 1.43 -13.82 -7.83
CA ASN A 76 1.49 -12.90 -6.71
C ASN A 76 1.57 -11.45 -7.20
N LEU A 77 0.59 -10.65 -6.81
CA LEU A 77 0.40 -9.24 -7.20
C LEU A 77 1.14 -8.25 -6.29
N LEU A 78 1.72 -8.70 -5.18
CA LEU A 78 2.58 -7.83 -4.38
C LEU A 78 3.85 -7.46 -5.16
N ALA A 79 4.35 -6.25 -4.92
CA ALA A 79 5.63 -5.81 -5.47
C ALA A 79 6.70 -6.89 -5.22
N PHE A 80 7.46 -7.25 -6.26
CA PHE A 80 8.50 -8.29 -6.25
C PHE A 80 8.08 -9.68 -5.72
N GLY A 81 6.78 -9.98 -5.69
CA GLY A 81 6.28 -11.24 -5.17
C GLY A 81 6.53 -11.40 -3.67
N GLN A 82 6.49 -10.30 -2.90
CA GLN A 82 6.75 -10.32 -1.46
C GLN A 82 5.87 -11.32 -0.70
N TYR A 83 6.41 -11.86 0.40
CA TYR A 83 5.68 -12.68 1.37
C TYR A 83 6.34 -12.57 2.75
N ILE A 84 5.61 -12.92 3.82
CA ILE A 84 6.16 -12.97 5.18
C ILE A 84 6.70 -14.39 5.48
N PRO A 85 8.02 -14.56 5.71
CA PRO A 85 8.58 -15.77 6.32
C PRO A 85 8.23 -15.81 7.81
N GLU A 86 8.31 -16.99 8.43
CA GLU A 86 7.82 -17.19 9.79
C GLU A 86 8.55 -16.38 10.89
N ASP A 87 9.75 -15.86 10.62
CA ASP A 87 10.61 -15.20 11.61
C ASP A 87 11.16 -13.84 11.09
N GLU A 88 11.02 -12.76 11.88
CA GLU A 88 11.89 -11.54 11.95
C GLU A 88 11.20 -10.13 11.86
N PRO A 89 11.83 -9.03 12.34
CA PRO A 89 11.34 -7.63 12.28
C PRO A 89 12.10 -6.69 11.30
N THR A 90 11.56 -5.47 11.07
CA THR A 90 11.83 -4.59 9.88
C THR A 90 12.04 -3.09 10.23
N PRO A 91 12.75 -2.25 9.42
CA PRO A 91 13.05 -0.85 9.75
C PRO A 91 12.17 0.24 9.09
N LEU A 92 12.16 1.45 9.70
CA LEU A 92 11.34 2.64 9.37
C LEU A 92 12.02 3.67 8.42
N ARG A 93 11.26 4.36 7.56
CA ARG A 93 11.56 5.51 6.66
C ARG A 93 10.25 6.31 6.36
N ARG A 94 10.30 7.48 5.70
CA ARG A 94 9.18 8.46 5.53
C ARG A 94 8.61 8.57 4.10
N ASP A 95 7.32 8.92 3.97
CA ASP A 95 6.53 8.99 2.71
C ASP A 95 5.65 10.26 2.52
N ARG A 96 4.89 10.39 1.41
CA ARG A 96 3.98 11.51 1.03
C ARG A 96 2.50 11.14 1.19
N ALA A 97 1.63 12.06 1.63
CA ALA A 97 0.18 11.81 1.85
C ALA A 97 -0.70 13.05 1.64
N THR A 98 -1.98 12.89 1.28
CA THR A 98 -2.97 13.97 1.25
C THR A 98 -3.57 14.21 2.64
N LEU A 99 -3.65 15.47 3.08
CA LEU A 99 -4.30 15.81 4.35
C LEU A 99 -5.83 15.63 4.28
N LEU A 100 -6.39 14.85 5.21
CA LEU A 100 -7.83 14.66 5.36
C LEU A 100 -8.39 15.55 6.48
N SER A 101 -7.76 15.59 7.65
CA SER A 101 -8.18 16.39 8.81
C SER A 101 -7.01 16.72 9.75
N GLY A 102 -7.14 17.77 10.58
CA GLY A 102 -6.13 18.17 11.58
C GLY A 102 -5.16 19.28 11.14
N GLN A 103 -4.07 19.49 11.89
CA GLN A 103 -3.11 20.60 11.72
C GLN A 103 -1.78 20.12 11.07
N PRO A 104 -1.43 20.59 9.85
CA PRO A 104 -0.35 20.05 9.02
C PRO A 104 1.04 20.11 9.64
N GLU A 105 1.28 20.98 10.62
CA GLU A 105 2.56 21.19 11.29
C GLU A 105 3.02 19.97 12.11
N GLU A 106 2.11 19.01 12.38
CA GLU A 106 2.38 17.77 13.11
C GLU A 106 2.63 16.55 12.21
N ALA A 107 2.59 16.71 10.87
CA ALA A 107 2.69 15.60 9.93
C ALA A 107 4.10 14.99 9.87
N HIS A 108 4.18 13.66 9.92
CA HIS A 108 5.40 12.89 9.61
C HIS A 108 5.54 12.58 8.11
N PHE A 109 4.60 13.07 7.29
CA PHE A 109 4.52 12.92 5.84
C PHE A 109 4.78 14.25 5.14
N GLU A 110 5.25 14.18 3.90
CA GLU A 110 5.15 15.32 2.98
C GLU A 110 3.69 15.42 2.50
N LEU A 111 3.08 16.61 2.63
CA LEU A 111 1.67 16.77 2.30
C LEU A 111 1.47 17.06 0.80
N GLU A 112 0.57 16.31 0.19
CA GLU A 112 0.09 16.52 -1.17
C GLU A 112 -0.97 17.63 -1.21
N ALA A 113 -1.07 18.31 -2.36
CA ALA A 113 -2.14 19.27 -2.59
C ALA A 113 -3.47 18.53 -2.84
N PRO A 114 -4.57 18.90 -2.17
CA PRO A 114 -5.86 18.26 -2.41
C PRO A 114 -6.36 18.55 -3.83
N PRO A 115 -6.94 17.56 -4.53
CA PRO A 115 -7.44 17.75 -5.89
C PRO A 115 -8.60 18.77 -5.90
N GLN A 116 -8.59 19.64 -6.90
CA GLN A 116 -9.64 20.66 -7.12
C GLN A 116 -10.62 20.25 -8.21
N GLU A 117 -10.17 19.46 -9.19
CA GLU A 117 -10.98 18.93 -10.27
C GLU A 117 -10.56 17.51 -10.66
N GLU A 118 -11.47 16.79 -11.31
CA GLU A 118 -11.22 15.42 -11.77
C GLU A 118 -10.21 15.43 -12.94
N LEU A 119 -9.07 14.77 -12.74
CA LEU A 119 -8.01 14.59 -13.76
C LEU A 119 -7.45 15.91 -14.34
N GLY A 120 -7.45 17.00 -13.57
CA GLY A 120 -6.83 18.27 -13.95
C GLY A 120 -5.31 18.17 -14.11
N ASP A 121 -4.72 19.14 -14.82
CA ASP A 121 -3.27 19.14 -15.11
C ASP A 121 -2.41 19.16 -13.83
N LYS A 122 -2.89 19.85 -12.78
CA LYS A 122 -2.19 19.95 -11.49
C LYS A 122 -2.30 18.65 -10.69
N GLU A 123 -3.46 18.01 -10.72
CA GLU A 123 -3.75 16.74 -10.05
C GLU A 123 -2.95 15.62 -10.68
N LEU A 124 -2.89 15.55 -12.01
CA LEU A 124 -2.05 14.58 -12.73
C LEU A 124 -0.57 14.79 -12.46
N ALA A 125 -0.11 16.04 -12.31
CA ALA A 125 1.27 16.34 -11.94
C ALA A 125 1.58 15.92 -10.50
N GLU A 126 0.66 16.14 -9.56
CA GLU A 126 0.84 15.73 -8.16
C GLU A 126 0.84 14.19 -8.03
N TRP A 127 -0.10 13.52 -8.70
CA TRP A 127 -0.13 12.06 -8.80
C TRP A 127 1.18 11.50 -9.37
N ARG A 128 1.72 12.08 -10.45
CA ARG A 128 3.01 11.64 -11.03
C ARG A 128 4.13 11.72 -10.02
N LYS A 129 4.23 12.80 -9.24
CA LYS A 129 5.27 12.92 -8.20
C LYS A 129 5.14 11.82 -7.15
N SER A 130 3.91 11.53 -6.69
CA SER A 130 3.67 10.48 -5.71
C SER A 130 4.00 9.11 -6.27
N MET A 131 3.60 8.82 -7.51
CA MET A 131 3.99 7.59 -8.21
C MET A 131 5.48 7.47 -8.43
N ASP A 132 6.18 8.53 -8.82
CA ASP A 132 7.62 8.50 -9.03
C ASP A 132 8.36 8.28 -7.70
N ARG A 133 7.87 8.87 -6.62
CA ARG A 133 8.40 8.66 -5.27
C ARG A 133 8.15 7.25 -4.77
N GLU A 134 6.92 6.78 -4.92
CA GLU A 134 6.50 5.44 -4.56
C GLU A 134 7.33 4.40 -5.34
N LYS A 135 7.43 4.55 -6.66
CA LYS A 135 8.31 3.72 -7.50
C LYS A 135 9.76 3.81 -7.06
N ALA A 136 10.29 4.99 -6.79
CA ALA A 136 11.65 5.11 -6.28
C ALA A 136 11.82 4.36 -4.95
N MET A 137 10.80 4.27 -4.10
CA MET A 137 10.86 3.48 -2.86
C MET A 137 10.75 1.98 -3.10
N TYR A 138 9.80 1.53 -3.94
CA TYR A 138 9.64 0.11 -4.25
C TYR A 138 10.86 -0.42 -5.01
N PHE A 139 11.35 0.31 -6.00
CA PHE A 139 12.36 -0.17 -6.94
C PHE A 139 13.80 0.20 -6.54
N GLU A 140 14.03 0.88 -5.40
CA GLU A 140 15.39 1.15 -4.90
C GLU A 140 16.14 -0.16 -4.61
N GLY A 141 17.16 -0.48 -5.41
CA GLY A 141 17.96 -1.69 -5.26
C GLY A 141 17.45 -2.91 -6.04
N HIS A 142 16.41 -2.75 -6.88
CA HIS A 142 15.87 -3.80 -7.74
C HIS A 142 16.16 -3.53 -9.22
N ASP A 143 16.37 -4.59 -10.02
CA ASP A 143 16.59 -4.50 -11.47
C ASP A 143 15.29 -4.13 -12.24
N GLN A 144 14.13 -4.26 -11.59
CA GLN A 144 12.82 -3.90 -12.14
C GLN A 144 12.52 -2.43 -11.84
N THR A 145 11.87 -1.70 -12.75
CA THR A 145 11.58 -0.24 -12.61
C THR A 145 10.10 0.11 -12.76
N GLY A 146 9.21 -0.87 -12.73
CA GLY A 146 7.77 -0.68 -12.87
C GLY A 146 6.96 -1.84 -12.32
N TYR A 147 5.71 -1.56 -11.96
CA TYR A 147 4.75 -2.55 -11.48
C TYR A 147 4.48 -3.60 -12.58
N LYS A 148 4.10 -4.81 -12.17
CA LYS A 148 3.67 -5.88 -13.09
C LYS A 148 2.38 -5.51 -13.81
#